data_AF-X0WEH7-F1
#
_entry.id   AF-X0WEH7-F1
#
_cell.length_a   1.000
_cell.length_b   1.000
_cell.length_c   1.000
_cell.angle_alpha   90.00
_cell.angle_beta   90.00
_cell.angle_gamma   90.00
#
_symmetry.space_group_name_H-M   'P 1'
#
loop_
_entity.id
_entity.type
_entity.pdbx_description
1 polymer ?
#
loop_
_entity_poly.entity_id
_entity_poly.type
_entity_poly.pdbx_seq_one_letter_code
_entity_poly.pdbx_strand_id
1 'polypeptide(L)'
;TDTDYAQFSHDDTDFNTAFVTTADWNVSGLTGNFWIQDGVGLKISDSTDADFAIFSHDGDDFNTVFTTTTDWNITGITAIQAGTVDADFDAVTGTTFNAVALTDGGAATSYLDETGNYSEPPVGGAFLSANYIWGGAGTPLTNEVTNDQGTLKNTSELRFDDDTLEGTDDFAAIAALLLLGNIIEIANADDISEYNTFRINGAVVDGTTRWDVPVEYIGGTQSVSGNMTDLSNVRVSFHPAE
;
A
#
# COMPACT_ATOMS: atom_id res chain seq x y z
N THR A 1 -66.26 -23.72 11.00
CA THR A 1 -66.56 -22.28 11.13
C THR A 1 -65.25 -21.57 10.99
N ASP A 2 -65.12 -20.76 9.96
CA ASP A 2 -63.93 -19.95 9.73
C ASP A 2 -63.86 -18.88 10.84
N THR A 3 -62.74 -18.81 11.55
CA THR A 3 -62.53 -17.92 12.71
C THR A 3 -61.61 -16.76 12.38
N ASP A 4 -61.22 -16.60 11.11
CA ASP A 4 -60.34 -15.52 10.70
C ASP A 4 -61.12 -14.20 10.60
N TYR A 5 -60.59 -13.15 11.23
CA TYR A 5 -61.14 -11.80 11.15
C TYR A 5 -60.03 -10.76 11.23
N ALA A 6 -60.29 -9.59 10.63
CA ALA A 6 -59.51 -8.39 10.82
C ALA A 6 -60.17 -7.55 11.92
N GLN A 7 -59.42 -7.20 12.97
CA GLN A 7 -59.87 -6.22 13.95
C GLN A 7 -59.21 -4.88 13.64
N PHE A 8 -60.04 -3.88 13.38
CA PHE A 8 -59.63 -2.49 13.25
C PHE A 8 -60.02 -1.74 14.51
N SER A 9 -59.05 -1.11 15.16
CA SER A 9 -59.29 -0.20 16.28
C SER A 9 -58.45 1.06 16.11
N HIS A 10 -58.92 2.16 16.68
CA HIS A 10 -58.15 3.39 16.80
C HIS A 10 -58.34 3.92 18.22
N ASP A 11 -57.32 4.56 18.77
CA ASP A 11 -57.34 5.11 20.13
C ASP A 11 -57.08 6.63 20.17
N ASP A 12 -57.36 7.29 19.04
CA ASP A 12 -57.08 8.70 18.74
C ASP A 12 -55.60 9.04 18.56
N THR A 13 -54.67 8.13 18.88
CA THR A 13 -53.22 8.30 18.65
C THR A 13 -52.73 7.44 17.49
N ASP A 14 -53.27 6.22 17.34
CA ASP A 14 -52.89 5.30 16.29
C ASP A 14 -54.09 4.62 15.61
N PHE A 15 -53.80 3.96 14.49
CA PHE A 15 -54.69 3.00 13.86
C PHE A 15 -54.06 1.62 14.02
N ASN A 16 -54.72 0.77 14.78
CA ASN A 16 -54.28 -0.57 15.09
C ASN A 16 -55.04 -1.58 14.23
N THR A 17 -54.27 -2.38 13.48
CA THR A 17 -54.75 -3.56 12.79
C THR A 17 -54.15 -4.79 13.42
N ALA A 18 -54.99 -5.62 14.02
CA ALA A 18 -54.60 -6.94 14.53
C ALA A 18 -55.33 -8.01 13.73
N PHE A 19 -54.59 -9.02 13.28
CA PHE A 19 -55.15 -10.20 12.64
C PHE A 19 -54.90 -11.41 13.54
N VAL A 20 -55.99 -12.11 13.86
CA VAL A 20 -55.94 -13.31 14.70
C VAL A 20 -56.05 -14.51 13.77
N THR A 21 -55.11 -15.45 13.89
CA THR A 21 -55.02 -16.75 13.18
C THR A 21 -54.76 -16.75 11.67
N THR A 22 -54.61 -15.60 11.02
CA THR A 22 -54.26 -15.55 9.58
C THR A 22 -52.77 -15.78 9.36
N ALA A 23 -52.41 -16.68 8.44
CA ALA A 23 -51.01 -16.90 8.03
C ALA A 23 -50.47 -15.76 7.15
N ASP A 24 -51.31 -15.18 6.30
CA ASP A 24 -50.93 -14.18 5.30
C ASP A 24 -51.87 -12.96 5.35
N TRP A 25 -51.32 -11.77 5.08
CA TRP A 25 -52.09 -10.57 4.78
C TRP A 25 -51.79 -10.12 3.35
N ASN A 26 -52.85 -9.91 2.56
CA ASN A 26 -52.73 -9.43 1.20
C ASN A 26 -53.48 -8.11 1.03
N VAL A 27 -52.74 -7.03 0.79
CA VAL A 27 -53.29 -5.75 0.35
C VAL A 27 -53.19 -5.69 -1.16
N SER A 28 -54.34 -5.81 -1.83
CA SER A 28 -54.42 -5.77 -3.29
C SER A 28 -55.35 -4.67 -3.78
N GLY A 29 -55.23 -4.30 -5.06
CA GLY A 29 -56.08 -3.28 -5.68
C GLY A 29 -55.66 -1.82 -5.44
N LEU A 30 -54.49 -1.59 -4.83
CA LEU A 30 -53.90 -0.26 -4.78
C LEU A 30 -53.48 0.17 -6.19
N THR A 31 -53.97 1.32 -6.66
CA THR A 31 -53.62 1.89 -7.97
C THR A 31 -52.51 2.96 -7.86
N GLY A 32 -51.89 3.11 -6.69
CA GLY A 32 -50.87 4.12 -6.40
C GLY A 32 -49.84 3.66 -5.38
N ASN A 33 -48.98 4.57 -4.93
CA ASN A 33 -47.90 4.27 -4.00
C ASN A 33 -48.42 4.12 -2.56
N PHE A 34 -47.79 3.24 -1.79
CA PHE A 34 -47.89 3.24 -0.33
C PHE A 34 -46.90 4.26 0.23
N TRP A 35 -47.39 5.25 0.97
CA TRP A 35 -46.57 6.31 1.57
C TRP A 35 -46.50 6.13 3.08
N ILE A 36 -45.29 6.16 3.62
CA ILE A 36 -45.03 6.29 5.06
C ILE A 36 -44.50 7.72 5.25
N GLN A 37 -45.36 8.65 5.68
CA GLN A 37 -44.98 10.03 5.95
C GLN A 37 -44.72 10.23 7.45
N ASP A 38 -43.60 10.87 7.77
CA ASP A 38 -43.30 11.42 9.11
C ASP A 38 -43.40 10.41 10.27
N GLY A 39 -42.72 9.28 10.15
CA GLY A 39 -42.65 8.25 11.19
C GLY A 39 -41.20 7.87 11.51
N VAL A 40 -41.01 7.23 12.67
CA VAL A 40 -39.70 6.71 13.15
C VAL A 40 -39.07 5.70 12.16
N GLY A 41 -39.87 5.18 11.21
CA GLY A 41 -39.44 4.32 10.10
C GLY A 41 -40.34 3.10 9.93
N LEU A 42 -40.13 2.34 8.86
CA LEU A 42 -40.65 0.99 8.72
C LEU A 42 -39.74 0.04 9.50
N LYS A 43 -40.25 -0.49 10.63
CA LYS A 43 -39.58 -1.54 11.39
C LYS A 43 -40.00 -2.91 10.87
N ILE A 44 -39.01 -3.74 10.55
CA ILE A 44 -39.20 -5.16 10.26
C ILE A 44 -38.46 -5.95 11.34
N SER A 45 -39.20 -6.76 12.10
CA SER A 45 -38.67 -7.56 13.20
C SER A 45 -39.46 -8.84 13.35
N ASP A 46 -38.84 -9.88 13.89
CA ASP A 46 -39.58 -10.97 14.51
C ASP A 46 -40.14 -10.48 15.85
N SER A 47 -41.41 -10.76 16.14
CA SER A 47 -42.05 -10.40 17.41
C SER A 47 -41.39 -11.04 18.65
N THR A 48 -40.63 -12.11 18.46
CA THR A 48 -39.98 -12.88 19.53
C THR A 48 -38.50 -12.55 19.69
N ASP A 49 -37.92 -11.78 18.77
CA ASP A 49 -36.50 -11.42 18.75
C ASP A 49 -36.31 -9.91 18.98
N ALA A 50 -35.16 -9.55 19.54
CA ALA A 50 -34.71 -8.16 19.63
C ALA A 50 -34.14 -7.65 18.30
N ASP A 51 -33.83 -8.54 17.35
CA ASP A 51 -33.27 -8.21 16.05
C ASP A 51 -34.27 -7.50 15.14
N PHE A 52 -33.84 -6.37 14.56
CA PHE A 52 -34.67 -5.64 13.60
C PHE A 52 -33.89 -4.78 12.62
N ALA A 53 -34.55 -4.48 11.49
CA ALA A 53 -34.15 -3.44 10.56
C ALA A 53 -35.18 -2.29 10.57
N ILE A 54 -34.70 -1.06 10.61
CA ILE A 54 -35.52 0.14 10.43
C ILE A 54 -35.12 0.83 9.13
N PHE A 55 -36.11 1.08 8.28
CA PHE A 55 -35.97 1.88 7.06
C PHE A 55 -36.65 3.23 7.29
N SER A 56 -35.91 4.32 7.21
CA SER A 56 -36.44 5.66 7.42
C SER A 56 -35.88 6.68 6.42
N HIS A 57 -36.44 7.88 6.44
CA HIS A 57 -35.88 9.04 5.75
C HIS A 57 -36.03 10.25 6.68
N ASP A 58 -35.08 11.17 6.63
CA ASP A 58 -35.07 12.40 7.45
C ASP A 58 -35.15 13.68 6.61
N GLY A 59 -35.53 13.53 5.34
CA GLY A 59 -35.71 14.60 4.36
C GLY A 59 -34.63 14.59 3.30
N ASP A 60 -33.38 14.46 3.72
CA ASP A 60 -32.21 14.46 2.82
C ASP A 60 -31.70 13.04 2.56
N ASP A 61 -31.74 12.16 3.58
CA ASP A 61 -31.15 10.83 3.51
C ASP A 61 -32.18 9.71 3.60
N PHE A 62 -31.87 8.57 2.95
CA PHE A 62 -32.53 7.29 3.23
C PHE A 62 -31.66 6.48 4.17
N ASN A 63 -32.21 6.13 5.32
CA ASN A 63 -31.49 5.47 6.39
C ASN A 63 -31.93 4.02 6.51
N THR A 64 -30.97 3.11 6.68
CA THR A 64 -31.22 1.73 7.08
C THR A 64 -30.39 1.41 8.31
N VAL A 65 -31.05 1.08 9.42
CA VAL A 65 -30.40 0.78 10.70
C VAL A 65 -30.75 -0.63 11.12
N PHE A 66 -29.73 -1.44 11.40
CA PHE A 66 -29.86 -2.78 11.95
C PHE A 66 -29.54 -2.75 13.44
N THR A 67 -30.34 -3.41 14.27
CA THR A 67 -30.10 -3.56 15.71
C THR A 67 -29.97 -5.03 16.04
N THR A 68 -28.91 -5.38 16.78
CA THR A 68 -28.52 -6.73 17.22
C THR A 68 -28.38 -7.79 16.12
N THR A 69 -28.63 -7.43 14.86
CA THR A 69 -28.41 -8.25 13.68
C THR A 69 -26.93 -8.58 13.51
N THR A 70 -26.61 -9.88 13.44
CA THR A 70 -25.23 -10.34 13.20
C THR A 70 -24.81 -10.21 11.74
N ASP A 71 -25.72 -10.54 10.81
CA ASP A 71 -25.43 -10.60 9.37
C ASP A 71 -26.46 -9.83 8.55
N TRP A 72 -26.01 -9.04 7.57
CA TRP A 72 -26.86 -8.47 6.53
C TRP A 72 -26.51 -9.05 5.16
N ASN A 73 -27.37 -9.94 4.67
CA ASN A 73 -27.18 -10.60 3.39
C ASN A 73 -27.92 -9.86 2.27
N ILE A 74 -27.18 -9.10 1.45
CA ILE A 74 -27.72 -8.52 0.22
C ILE A 74 -27.23 -9.31 -0.98
N THR A 75 -28.15 -9.81 -1.79
CA THR A 75 -27.84 -10.58 -3.00
C THR A 75 -28.34 -9.86 -4.25
N GLY A 76 -27.72 -10.15 -5.40
CA GLY A 76 -28.14 -9.57 -6.68
C GLY A 76 -27.65 -8.15 -6.97
N ILE A 77 -26.86 -7.54 -6.08
CA ILE A 77 -26.17 -6.28 -6.38
C ILE A 77 -25.16 -6.54 -7.50
N THR A 78 -25.28 -5.79 -8.60
CA THR A 78 -24.32 -5.83 -9.73
C THR A 78 -23.41 -4.61 -9.77
N ALA A 79 -23.83 -3.49 -9.17
CA ALA A 79 -23.05 -2.27 -9.05
C ALA A 79 -23.51 -1.44 -7.84
N ILE A 80 -22.56 -0.73 -7.22
CA ILE A 80 -22.82 0.30 -6.21
C ILE A 80 -22.29 1.62 -6.80
N GLN A 81 -23.16 2.63 -6.92
CA GLN A 81 -22.78 3.97 -7.33
C GLN A 81 -23.05 4.93 -6.17
N ALA A 82 -21.98 5.46 -5.59
CA ALA A 82 -22.03 6.41 -4.49
C ALA A 82 -20.99 7.51 -4.71
N GLY A 83 -21.27 8.72 -4.19
CA GLY A 83 -20.31 9.83 -4.26
C GLY A 83 -19.08 9.56 -3.40
N THR A 84 -19.32 9.32 -2.11
CA THR A 84 -18.32 8.83 -1.16
C THR A 84 -18.87 7.57 -0.50
N VAL A 85 -18.03 6.54 -0.38
CA VAL A 85 -18.31 5.36 0.44
C VAL A 85 -17.32 5.38 1.58
N ASP A 86 -17.83 5.55 2.80
CA ASP A 86 -17.07 5.30 4.02
C ASP A 86 -17.55 3.94 4.57
N ALA A 87 -16.67 2.95 4.50
CA ALA A 87 -16.98 1.59 4.89
C ALA A 87 -15.83 1.01 5.71
N ASP A 88 -16.16 0.55 6.91
CA ASP A 88 -15.25 -0.18 7.78
C ASP A 88 -15.51 -1.67 7.60
N PHE A 89 -14.54 -2.39 7.06
CA PHE A 89 -14.64 -3.82 6.82
C PHE A 89 -13.65 -4.55 7.71
N ASP A 90 -14.15 -5.36 8.65
CA ASP A 90 -13.31 -6.27 9.44
C ASP A 90 -12.61 -7.32 8.54
N ALA A 91 -13.29 -7.76 7.48
CA ALA A 91 -12.76 -8.69 6.49
C ALA A 91 -13.44 -8.51 5.12
N VAL A 92 -12.66 -8.61 4.04
CA VAL A 92 -13.19 -8.62 2.67
C VAL A 92 -12.84 -9.94 2.00
N THR A 93 -13.84 -10.78 1.78
CA THR A 93 -13.67 -12.05 1.06
C THR A 93 -14.20 -11.90 -0.37
N GLY A 94 -13.31 -11.74 -1.34
CA GLY A 94 -13.65 -11.63 -2.76
C GLY A 94 -12.95 -12.71 -3.60
N THR A 95 -13.62 -13.24 -4.63
CA THR A 95 -13.00 -14.20 -5.57
C THR A 95 -12.17 -13.52 -6.65
N THR A 96 -12.41 -12.23 -6.91
CA THR A 96 -11.69 -11.42 -7.89
C THR A 96 -11.60 -9.96 -7.42
N PHE A 97 -10.38 -9.47 -7.18
CA PHE A 97 -10.09 -8.04 -6.99
C PHE A 97 -9.42 -7.54 -8.27
N ASN A 98 -10.15 -6.81 -9.11
CA ASN A 98 -9.66 -6.52 -10.46
C ASN A 98 -8.73 -5.30 -10.53
N ALA A 99 -8.86 -4.34 -9.61
CA ALA A 99 -7.89 -3.28 -9.29
C ALA A 99 -8.55 -2.31 -8.30
N VAL A 100 -7.85 -1.94 -7.22
CA VAL A 100 -8.20 -0.74 -6.44
C VAL A 100 -7.42 0.42 -7.05
N ALA A 101 -8.11 1.26 -7.82
CA ALA A 101 -7.50 2.49 -8.33
C ALA A 101 -7.58 3.56 -7.24
N LEU A 102 -6.54 3.63 -6.40
CA LEU A 102 -6.37 4.72 -5.43
C LEU A 102 -6.05 5.99 -6.23
N THR A 103 -7.07 6.82 -6.43
CA THR A 103 -7.04 7.93 -7.39
C THR A 103 -6.54 9.24 -6.80
N ASP A 104 -6.27 9.28 -5.49
CA ASP A 104 -5.92 10.53 -4.78
C ASP A 104 -4.42 10.72 -4.52
N GLY A 105 -3.55 10.07 -5.30
CA GLY A 105 -2.09 10.32 -5.26
C GLY A 105 -1.38 9.91 -3.96
N GLY A 106 -2.09 9.38 -2.97
CA GLY A 106 -1.51 8.65 -1.86
C GLY A 106 -0.92 7.35 -2.39
N ALA A 107 0.40 7.22 -2.37
CA ALA A 107 1.08 5.99 -2.72
C ALA A 107 0.41 4.83 -1.97
N ALA A 108 -0.20 3.93 -2.73
CA ALA A 108 -0.83 2.72 -2.23
C ALA A 108 0.25 1.76 -1.71
N THR A 109 0.79 2.01 -0.53
CA THR A 109 1.63 1.06 0.19
C THR A 109 0.74 0.00 0.85
N SER A 110 0.08 -0.80 0.02
CA SER A 110 -0.73 -1.93 0.48
C SER A 110 0.22 -3.12 0.72
N TYR A 111 0.69 -3.26 1.96
CA TYR A 111 1.58 -4.35 2.41
C TYR A 111 0.85 -5.34 3.30
N LEU A 112 -0.34 -5.75 2.88
CA LEU A 112 -0.91 -6.99 3.39
C LEU A 112 -0.09 -8.13 2.80
N ASP A 113 0.74 -8.76 3.63
CA ASP A 113 1.35 -10.02 3.24
C ASP A 113 0.26 -11.12 3.10
N GLU A 114 0.66 -12.25 2.56
CA GLU A 114 -0.22 -13.43 2.37
C GLU A 114 -0.78 -14.02 3.68
N THR A 115 -0.36 -13.50 4.84
CA THR A 115 -0.87 -13.89 6.17
C THR A 115 -1.83 -12.87 6.78
N GLY A 116 -2.09 -11.76 6.08
CA GLY A 116 -2.99 -10.70 6.53
C GLY A 116 -2.37 -9.74 7.54
N ASN A 117 -1.04 -9.74 7.69
CA ASN A 117 -0.36 -8.81 8.59
C ASN A 117 0.07 -7.54 7.85
N TYR A 118 -0.14 -6.40 8.49
CA TYR A 118 0.40 -5.11 8.05
C TYR A 118 1.88 -5.05 8.43
N SER A 119 2.77 -5.08 7.44
CA SER A 119 4.15 -4.65 7.66
C SER A 119 4.23 -3.17 7.28
N GLU A 120 4.65 -2.31 8.21
CA GLU A 120 5.01 -0.95 7.82
C GLU A 120 6.12 -1.03 6.76
N PRO A 121 6.08 -0.22 5.69
CA PRO A 121 7.25 -0.08 4.85
C PRO A 121 8.42 0.31 5.75
N PRO A 122 9.61 -0.28 5.57
CA PRO A 122 10.82 0.39 6.00
C PRO A 122 10.75 1.80 5.40
N VAL A 123 10.77 2.82 6.25
CA VAL A 123 10.85 4.22 5.80
C VAL A 123 12.13 4.34 4.98
N GLY A 124 12.00 4.43 3.66
CA GLY A 124 13.11 4.39 2.71
C GLY A 124 12.76 3.50 1.52
N GLY A 125 12.54 4.12 0.36
CA GLY A 125 12.24 3.43 -0.90
C GLY A 125 13.16 2.23 -1.12
N ALA A 126 12.60 1.15 -1.67
CA ALA A 126 13.23 -0.16 -1.82
C ALA A 126 14.76 -0.08 -1.92
N PHE A 127 15.43 -0.46 -0.82
CA PHE A 127 16.87 -0.55 -0.77
C PHE A 127 17.33 -1.58 -1.81
N LEU A 128 17.82 -1.11 -2.95
CA LEU A 128 18.68 -1.92 -3.81
C LEU A 128 20.09 -1.87 -3.21
N SER A 129 20.29 -2.51 -2.05
CA SER A 129 21.63 -2.76 -1.56
C SER A 129 22.23 -3.90 -2.37
N ALA A 130 22.95 -3.58 -3.44
CA ALA A 130 23.84 -4.52 -4.08
C ALA A 130 25.08 -4.67 -3.19
N ASN A 131 25.06 -5.65 -2.27
CA ASN A 131 26.26 -6.00 -1.52
C ASN A 131 27.23 -6.71 -2.45
N TYR A 132 28.17 -5.96 -3.03
CA TYR A 132 29.28 -6.54 -3.77
C TYR A 132 30.34 -7.01 -2.75
N ILE A 133 30.21 -8.25 -2.28
CA ILE A 133 31.20 -8.89 -1.41
C ILE A 133 32.08 -9.75 -2.31
N TRP A 134 33.33 -9.36 -2.49
CA TRP A 134 34.28 -10.17 -3.26
C TRP A 134 34.64 -11.43 -2.46
N GLY A 135 34.02 -12.56 -2.82
CA GLY A 135 34.19 -13.86 -2.13
C GLY A 135 35.28 -14.77 -2.70
N GLY A 136 36.21 -14.27 -3.51
CA GLY A 136 37.12 -15.10 -4.31
C GLY A 136 38.57 -15.15 -3.79
N ALA A 137 39.07 -16.35 -3.48
CA ALA A 137 40.47 -16.63 -3.14
C ALA A 137 41.42 -16.65 -4.37
N GLY A 138 41.21 -15.73 -5.33
CA GLY A 138 42.06 -15.52 -6.50
C GLY A 138 42.96 -14.30 -6.31
N THR A 139 44.07 -14.23 -7.05
CA THR A 139 44.94 -13.05 -7.03
C THR A 139 44.11 -11.81 -7.38
N PRO A 140 44.18 -10.70 -6.61
CA PRO A 140 43.32 -9.54 -6.83
C PRO A 140 43.54 -8.99 -8.24
N LEU A 141 42.53 -9.16 -9.09
CA LEU A 141 42.34 -8.31 -10.25
C LEU A 141 41.80 -6.99 -9.68
N THR A 142 42.54 -5.93 -9.92
CA THR A 142 42.32 -4.58 -9.38
C THR A 142 41.10 -3.96 -10.02
N ASN A 143 39.89 -4.39 -9.64
CA ASN A 143 38.68 -3.60 -9.86
C ASN A 143 38.74 -2.41 -8.93
N GLU A 144 39.53 -1.42 -9.33
CA GLU A 144 40.00 -0.35 -8.47
C GLU A 144 39.00 0.81 -8.53
N VAL A 145 38.25 1.03 -7.44
CA VAL A 145 37.62 2.34 -7.15
C VAL A 145 38.76 3.32 -6.89
N THR A 146 39.34 3.82 -7.98
CA THR A 146 40.44 4.76 -7.95
C THR A 146 39.89 6.16 -7.79
N ASN A 147 40.24 6.79 -6.67
CA ASN A 147 40.31 8.24 -6.64
C ASN A 147 41.71 8.65 -7.09
N ASP A 148 41.81 9.07 -8.35
CA ASP A 148 43.06 9.53 -8.98
C ASP A 148 43.61 10.84 -8.36
N GLN A 149 42.95 11.39 -7.32
CA GLN A 149 43.17 12.76 -6.82
C GLN A 149 43.28 12.91 -5.28
N GLY A 150 43.34 11.83 -4.48
CA GLY A 150 43.58 11.92 -3.03
C GLY A 150 42.38 11.54 -2.14
N THR A 151 42.16 12.24 -1.02
CA THR A 151 41.08 11.92 -0.07
C THR A 151 39.72 11.95 -0.77
N LEU A 152 38.92 10.89 -0.63
CA LEU A 152 37.61 10.68 -1.29
C LEU A 152 36.64 11.87 -1.21
N LYS A 153 36.75 12.72 -0.19
CA LYS A 153 35.91 13.92 0.03
C LYS A 153 35.99 14.98 -1.05
N ASN A 154 37.12 15.08 -1.71
CA ASN A 154 37.36 16.10 -2.72
C ASN A 154 37.12 15.57 -4.13
N THR A 155 36.64 14.33 -4.24
CA THR A 155 36.34 13.77 -5.56
C THR A 155 35.03 14.34 -6.09
N SER A 156 35.05 14.75 -7.35
CA SER A 156 33.84 15.06 -8.11
C SER A 156 33.34 13.86 -8.92
N GLU A 157 34.03 12.72 -8.82
CA GLU A 157 33.81 11.54 -9.66
C GLU A 157 34.19 10.27 -8.90
N LEU A 158 33.33 9.25 -8.93
CA LEU A 158 33.68 7.89 -8.54
C LEU A 158 33.90 7.07 -9.80
N ARG A 159 34.98 6.30 -9.84
CA ARG A 159 35.31 5.44 -10.98
C ARG A 159 35.11 3.99 -10.60
N PHE A 160 34.40 3.25 -11.43
CA PHE A 160 34.20 1.82 -11.28
C PHE A 160 34.83 1.13 -12.47
N ASP A 161 35.71 0.17 -12.21
CA ASP A 161 36.37 -0.57 -13.29
C ASP A 161 35.35 -1.37 -14.11
N ASP A 162 35.53 -1.36 -15.43
CA ASP A 162 34.74 -2.12 -16.41
C ASP A 162 35.69 -3.05 -17.17
N ASP A 163 36.55 -3.75 -16.42
CA ASP A 163 37.51 -4.63 -17.06
C ASP A 163 36.76 -5.86 -17.57
N THR A 164 36.57 -5.84 -18.89
CA THR A 164 35.80 -6.75 -19.77
C THR A 164 36.09 -8.26 -19.66
N LEU A 165 36.87 -8.71 -18.69
CA LEU A 165 37.53 -10.01 -18.76
C LEU A 165 36.78 -11.17 -18.11
N GLU A 166 35.90 -11.02 -17.13
CA GLU A 166 35.28 -12.20 -16.49
C GLU A 166 33.85 -12.00 -15.97
N GLY A 167 32.87 -12.51 -16.71
CA GLY A 167 31.57 -12.92 -16.16
C GLY A 167 30.50 -11.83 -16.06
N THR A 168 29.30 -12.25 -15.70
CA THR A 168 28.05 -11.47 -15.64
C THR A 168 28.04 -10.31 -14.64
N ASP A 169 29.18 -9.99 -14.04
CA ASP A 169 29.30 -9.04 -12.94
C ASP A 169 29.88 -7.70 -13.43
N ASP A 170 29.30 -7.21 -14.53
CA ASP A 170 29.60 -5.92 -15.14
C ASP A 170 28.82 -4.81 -14.40
N PHE A 171 29.51 -3.73 -14.06
CA PHE A 171 28.91 -2.53 -13.47
C PHE A 171 27.82 -1.94 -14.36
N ALA A 172 27.78 -2.23 -15.67
CA ALA A 172 26.77 -1.80 -16.62
C ALA A 172 25.32 -2.08 -16.16
N ALA A 173 25.06 -3.23 -15.53
CA ALA A 173 23.72 -3.57 -15.04
C ALA A 173 23.27 -2.66 -13.89
N ILE A 174 24.22 -2.21 -13.06
CA ILE A 174 23.99 -1.29 -11.95
C ILE A 174 23.95 0.15 -12.47
N ALA A 175 24.83 0.52 -13.39
CA ALA A 175 24.93 1.84 -13.98
C ALA A 175 23.59 2.30 -14.60
N ALA A 176 22.85 1.39 -15.22
CA ALA A 176 21.51 1.67 -15.76
C ALA A 176 20.47 2.06 -14.70
N LEU A 177 20.70 1.74 -13.43
CA LEU A 177 19.84 2.07 -12.28
C LEU A 177 20.28 3.34 -11.54
N LEU A 178 21.45 3.88 -11.87
CA LEU A 178 22.00 5.08 -11.25
C LEU A 178 21.45 6.34 -11.94
N LEU A 179 20.58 7.06 -11.24
CA LEU A 179 19.95 8.30 -11.70
C LEU A 179 20.53 9.52 -10.96
N LEU A 180 20.36 10.70 -11.55
CA LEU A 180 20.71 11.97 -10.93
C LEU A 180 20.01 12.10 -9.57
N GLY A 181 20.76 12.43 -8.53
CA GLY A 181 20.25 12.58 -7.16
C GLY A 181 20.34 11.34 -6.28
N ASN A 182 20.55 10.14 -6.86
CA ASN A 182 20.79 8.92 -6.07
C ASN A 182 21.95 9.11 -5.10
N ILE A 183 21.90 8.40 -3.98
CA ILE A 183 22.96 8.39 -2.98
C ILE A 183 23.81 7.13 -3.12
N ILE A 184 25.13 7.30 -3.07
CA ILE A 184 26.11 6.22 -3.04
C ILE A 184 26.80 6.27 -1.68
N GLU A 185 26.73 5.20 -0.92
CA GLU A 185 27.51 5.02 0.30
C GLU A 185 28.65 4.05 0.04
N ILE A 186 29.87 4.44 0.39
CA ILE A 186 31.07 3.61 0.33
C ILE A 186 31.56 3.42 1.76
N ALA A 187 31.56 2.18 2.25
CA ALA A 187 32.02 1.81 3.57
C ALA A 187 33.09 0.72 3.53
N ASN A 188 33.93 0.66 4.56
CA ASN A 188 34.78 -0.50 4.79
C ASN A 188 33.89 -1.71 5.17
N ALA A 189 34.04 -2.84 4.49
CA ALA A 189 33.22 -4.03 4.72
C ALA A 189 33.49 -4.66 6.09
N ASP A 190 34.71 -4.49 6.65
CA ASP A 190 35.05 -4.97 8.00
C ASP A 190 34.57 -4.01 9.09
N ASP A 191 34.41 -2.72 8.78
CA ASP A 191 33.99 -1.69 9.72
C ASP A 191 33.05 -0.68 9.05
N ILE A 192 31.76 -0.99 9.08
CA ILE A 192 30.71 -0.12 8.53
C ILE A 192 30.54 1.21 9.29
N SER A 193 31.24 1.41 10.43
CA SER A 193 31.25 2.70 11.10
C SER A 193 32.10 3.74 10.35
N GLU A 194 32.94 3.29 9.43
CA GLU A 194 33.75 4.11 8.53
C GLU A 194 33.13 4.15 7.13
N TYR A 195 32.41 5.24 6.81
CA TYR A 195 31.73 5.41 5.53
C TYR A 195 31.87 6.83 4.97
N ASN A 196 31.69 6.93 3.65
CA ASN A 196 31.52 8.19 2.94
C ASN A 196 30.26 8.10 2.07
N THR A 197 29.50 9.19 2.05
CA THR A 197 28.24 9.29 1.33
C THR A 197 28.34 10.36 0.27
N PHE A 198 27.89 10.01 -0.93
CA PHE A 198 27.95 10.81 -2.14
C PHE A 198 26.56 10.92 -2.75
N ARG A 199 26.26 12.03 -3.40
CA ARG A 199 25.07 12.21 -4.25
C ARG A 199 25.50 12.24 -5.70
N ILE A 200 24.85 11.47 -6.57
CA ILE A 200 25.09 11.54 -8.02
C ILE A 200 24.65 12.91 -8.53
N ASN A 201 25.58 13.66 -9.12
CA ASN A 201 25.36 15.05 -9.57
C ASN A 201 25.45 15.24 -11.09
N GLY A 202 25.59 14.14 -11.84
CA GLY A 202 25.64 14.12 -13.30
C GLY A 202 25.23 12.78 -13.88
N ALA A 203 25.15 12.71 -15.20
CA ALA A 203 24.91 11.44 -15.90
C ALA A 203 26.13 10.52 -15.74
N VAL A 204 25.87 9.23 -15.50
CA VAL A 204 26.90 8.20 -15.52
C VAL A 204 27.49 8.08 -16.93
N VAL A 205 28.82 8.05 -17.03
CA VAL A 205 29.54 7.99 -18.31
C VAL A 205 30.16 6.60 -18.46
N ASP A 206 29.74 5.91 -19.52
CA ASP A 206 30.33 4.66 -19.98
C ASP A 206 31.64 4.94 -20.74
N GLY A 207 32.76 4.53 -20.16
CA GLY A 207 34.09 4.60 -20.75
C GLY A 207 34.57 3.23 -21.21
N THR A 208 35.56 3.17 -22.09
CA THR A 208 36.02 1.92 -22.71
C THR A 208 36.51 0.83 -21.76
N THR A 209 36.90 1.19 -20.53
CA THR A 209 37.42 0.26 -19.51
C THR A 209 36.93 0.64 -18.11
N ARG A 210 35.98 1.57 -17.98
CA ARG A 210 35.50 2.04 -16.68
C ARG A 210 34.21 2.85 -16.81
N TRP A 211 33.46 2.91 -15.73
CA TRP A 211 32.33 3.79 -15.53
C TRP A 211 32.71 4.98 -14.65
N ASP A 212 32.53 6.18 -15.17
CA ASP A 212 32.74 7.44 -14.46
C ASP A 212 31.38 7.94 -13.93
N VAL A 213 31.21 8.02 -12.61
CA VAL A 213 29.98 8.46 -11.92
C VAL A 213 30.22 9.83 -11.28
N PRO A 214 29.70 10.93 -11.86
CA PRO A 214 29.83 12.25 -11.27
C PRO A 214 29.10 12.34 -9.93
N VAL A 215 29.80 12.80 -8.90
CA VAL A 215 29.27 12.88 -7.54
C VAL A 215 29.57 14.20 -6.83
N GLU A 216 28.74 14.49 -5.83
CA GLU A 216 28.96 15.50 -4.80
C GLU A 216 29.07 14.80 -3.44
N TYR A 217 30.12 15.06 -2.68
CA TYR A 217 30.26 14.55 -1.32
C TYR A 217 29.24 15.21 -0.38
N ILE A 218 28.45 14.41 0.35
CA ILE A 218 27.40 14.92 1.25
C ILE A 218 27.63 14.62 2.74
N GLY A 219 28.46 13.62 3.11
CA GLY A 219 28.67 13.26 4.51
C GLY A 219 29.55 12.02 4.74
N GLY A 220 29.89 11.73 6.00
CA GLY A 220 30.67 10.52 6.37
C GLY A 220 31.75 10.75 7.44
N THR A 221 32.32 9.66 7.96
CA THR A 221 33.21 9.62 9.13
C THR A 221 34.71 9.80 8.82
N GLN A 222 35.07 10.01 7.55
CA GLN A 222 36.40 10.44 7.07
C GLN A 222 37.57 9.45 7.17
N SER A 223 37.45 8.32 7.86
CA SER A 223 38.62 7.48 8.17
C SER A 223 39.11 6.58 7.04
N VAL A 224 38.42 6.53 5.90
CA VAL A 224 38.89 5.83 4.69
C VAL A 224 40.05 6.62 4.06
N SER A 225 41.18 6.67 4.77
CA SER A 225 42.41 7.38 4.47
C SER A 225 43.48 6.39 4.09
N GLY A 226 43.20 5.65 3.03
CA GLY A 226 44.17 4.84 2.32
C GLY A 226 43.82 4.93 0.85
N ASN A 227 44.82 4.85 -0.02
CA ASN A 227 44.55 4.27 -1.32
C ASN A 227 43.83 2.95 -1.03
N MET A 228 42.54 2.87 -1.32
CA MET A 228 41.82 1.61 -1.24
C MET A 228 42.28 0.79 -2.45
N THR A 229 43.54 0.38 -2.43
CA THR A 229 44.10 -0.59 -3.37
C THR A 229 43.75 -2.01 -2.92
N ASP A 230 43.23 -2.15 -1.70
CA ASP A 230 42.68 -3.41 -1.17
C ASP A 230 41.16 -3.25 -0.98
N LEU A 231 40.43 -3.34 -2.09
CA LEU A 231 38.97 -3.27 -2.14
C LEU A 231 38.31 -4.61 -1.84
N SER A 232 39.07 -5.58 -1.32
CA SER A 232 38.50 -6.85 -0.89
C SER A 232 37.37 -6.67 0.14
N ASN A 233 37.39 -5.53 0.85
CA ASN A 233 36.43 -5.17 1.87
C ASN A 233 35.83 -3.77 1.61
N VAL A 234 35.18 -3.54 0.47
CA VAL A 234 34.34 -2.35 0.26
C VAL A 234 32.90 -2.73 0.03
N ARG A 235 32.01 -2.09 0.78
CA ARG A 235 30.56 -2.16 0.58
C ARG A 235 30.11 -0.88 -0.13
N VAL A 236 29.48 -1.05 -1.28
CA VAL A 236 28.80 0.05 -2.00
C VAL A 236 27.30 -0.13 -1.86
N SER A 237 26.61 0.87 -1.33
CA SER A 237 25.15 0.88 -1.24
C SER A 237 24.58 2.01 -2.10
N PHE A 238 23.47 1.75 -2.80
CA PHE A 238 22.78 2.72 -3.64
C PHE A 238 21.40 3.02 -3.04
N HIS A 239 21.07 4.30 -2.91
CA HIS A 239 19.78 4.74 -2.39
C HIS A 239 19.09 5.69 -3.37
N PRO A 240 17.75 5.61 -3.56
CA PRO A 240 16.99 6.63 -4.27
C PRO A 240 17.14 7.99 -3.60
N ALA A 241 17.03 9.07 -4.38
CA ALA A 241 16.90 10.41 -3.83
C ALA A 241 15.57 10.51 -3.07
N GLU A 242 15.62 10.96 -1.81
CA GLU A 242 14.43 11.39 -1.06
C GLU A 242 13.85 12.69 -1.62
#